data_AF-A0A165GFU1-F1
#
_entry.id   AF-A0A165GFU1-F1
#
_cell.length_a   1.000
_cell.length_b   1.000
_cell.length_c   1.000
_cell.angle_alpha   90.00
_cell.angle_beta   90.00
_cell.angle_gamma   90.00
#
_symmetry.space_group_name_H-M   'P 1'
#
loop_
_entity.id
_entity.type
_entity.pdbx_description
1 polymer ?
#
loop_
_entity_poly.entity_id
_entity_poly.type
_entity_poly.pdbx_seq_one_letter_code
_entity_poly.pdbx_strand_id
1 'polypeptide(L)'
;MMMTDLVAHCPRVRFSRTQLAAILLWGSILGASSVPTASAVTLWEEAALKLLGNPERRFVSMLGNVFYLNSIAHSLALDFSKAELATKMHFYPEIGGSALQEFRQGSLYGTEAPDECLTPMLRHDSRQWFVGEVLLCRDGRFFVPLRWVQFAQHAGEMGAVGWAVLREDGRLRVLDQQRIHV
;
A
#
# COMPACT_ATOMS: atom_id res chain seq x y z
N MET A 1 -2.87 -3.65 32.20
CA MET A 1 -2.02 -3.99 31.03
C MET A 1 -2.12 -2.94 29.94
N MET A 2 -3.23 -2.80 29.20
CA MET A 2 -3.36 -1.84 28.07
C MET A 2 -2.95 -0.38 28.39
N MET A 3 -3.46 0.20 29.47
CA MET A 3 -3.12 1.61 29.83
C MET A 3 -1.65 1.77 30.20
N THR A 4 -1.06 0.78 30.87
CA THR A 4 0.36 0.78 31.22
C THR A 4 1.24 0.67 29.98
N ASP A 5 0.82 -0.16 29.02
CA ASP A 5 1.50 -0.34 27.75
C ASP A 5 1.51 0.95 26.91
N LEU A 6 0.37 1.66 26.84
CA LEU A 6 0.26 2.97 26.21
C LEU A 6 1.19 4.01 26.82
N VAL A 7 1.32 4.03 28.15
CA VAL A 7 2.23 4.95 28.85
C VAL A 7 3.69 4.57 28.62
N ALA A 8 4.01 3.27 28.69
CA ALA A 8 5.37 2.77 28.49
C ALA A 8 5.89 3.02 27.06
N HIS A 9 5.01 2.96 26.05
CA HIS A 9 5.36 3.03 24.63
C HIS A 9 4.81 4.29 23.94
N CYS A 10 4.56 5.36 24.68
CA CYS A 10 4.11 6.62 24.11
C CYS A 10 5.17 7.17 23.12
N PRO A 11 4.83 7.45 21.84
CA PRO A 11 5.82 7.84 20.82
C PRO A 11 6.65 9.08 21.18
N ARG A 12 6.11 9.94 22.04
CA ARG A 12 6.74 11.22 22.44
C ARG A 12 7.41 11.17 23.82
N VAL A 13 7.29 10.06 24.55
CA VAL A 13 7.86 9.90 25.90
C VAL A 13 8.48 8.51 26.00
N ARG A 14 9.82 8.45 26.00
CA ARG A 14 10.55 7.20 26.20
C ARG A 14 10.99 7.10 27.66
N PHE A 15 10.43 6.13 28.38
CA PHE A 15 10.89 5.79 29.72
C PHE A 15 12.02 4.76 29.65
N SER A 16 13.08 4.96 30.43
CA SER A 16 14.01 3.88 30.73
C SER A 16 13.31 2.79 31.54
N ARG A 17 13.85 1.56 31.54
CA ARG A 17 13.31 0.47 32.38
C ARG A 17 13.23 0.86 33.86
N THR A 18 14.22 1.61 34.34
CA THR A 18 14.26 2.11 35.73
C THR A 18 13.18 3.16 35.99
N GLN A 19 12.97 4.07 35.04
CA GLN A 19 11.91 5.09 35.15
C GLN A 19 10.52 4.46 35.14
N LEU A 20 10.27 3.50 34.23
CA LEU A 20 9.00 2.78 34.17
C LEU A 20 8.76 2.01 35.48
N ALA A 21 9.77 1.32 36.01
CA ALA A 21 9.67 0.62 37.29
C ALA A 21 9.35 1.58 38.45
N ALA A 22 9.96 2.76 38.48
CA ALA A 22 9.67 3.78 39.49
C ALA A 22 8.22 4.30 39.40
N ILE A 23 7.72 4.52 38.18
CA ILE A 23 6.32 4.96 37.95
C ILE A 23 5.33 3.88 38.40
N LEU A 24 5.61 2.61 38.09
CA LEU A 24 4.77 1.49 38.52
C LEU A 24 4.79 1.33 40.04
N LEU A 25 5.97 1.42 40.66
CA LEU A 25 6.11 1.39 42.12
C LEU A 25 5.38 2.56 42.78
N TRP A 26 5.48 3.75 42.21
CA TRP A 26 4.74 4.91 42.72
C TRP A 26 3.23 4.70 42.62
N GLY A 27 2.73 4.19 41.49
CA GLY A 27 1.32 3.85 41.32
C GLY A 27 0.83 2.80 42.32
N SER A 28 1.64 1.78 42.63
CA SER A 28 1.27 0.77 43.63
C SER A 28 1.23 1.34 45.05
N ILE A 29 2.17 2.22 45.41
CA ILE A 29 2.19 2.91 46.71
C ILE A 29 0.96 3.82 46.87
N LEU A 30 0.53 4.48 45.79
CA LEU A 30 -0.68 5.31 45.78
C LEU A 30 -2.00 4.53 45.83
N GLY A 31 -1.93 3.19 45.92
CA GLY A 31 -3.11 2.34 46.05
C GLY A 31 -3.83 2.04 44.73
N ALA A 32 -3.17 2.24 43.58
CA ALA A 32 -3.75 1.80 42.31
C ALA A 32 -3.89 0.27 42.31
N SER A 33 -5.08 -0.23 41.98
CA SER A 33 -5.34 -1.66 41.87
C SER A 33 -4.75 -2.22 40.58
N SER A 34 -4.25 -3.46 40.62
CA SER A 34 -3.80 -4.22 39.43
C SER A 34 -2.62 -3.57 38.66
N VAL A 35 -1.68 -2.94 39.38
CA VAL A 35 -0.46 -2.41 38.78
C VAL A 35 0.46 -3.56 38.36
N PRO A 36 0.86 -3.66 37.09
CA PRO A 36 1.77 -4.71 36.65
C PRO A 36 3.18 -4.47 37.15
N THR A 37 3.94 -5.55 37.31
CA THR A 37 5.40 -5.43 37.47
C THR A 37 6.04 -4.98 36.16
N ALA A 38 7.21 -4.34 36.24
CA ALA A 38 7.97 -3.98 35.05
C ALA A 38 8.27 -5.21 34.16
N SER A 39 8.51 -6.38 34.77
CA SER A 39 8.69 -7.65 34.05
C SER A 39 7.43 -8.14 33.34
N ALA A 40 6.25 -7.94 33.92
CA ALA A 40 4.98 -8.28 33.29
C ALA A 40 4.70 -7.39 32.07
N VAL A 41 5.10 -6.11 32.12
CA VAL A 41 5.01 -5.21 30.97
C VAL A 41 5.92 -5.68 29.83
N THR A 42 7.17 -6.06 30.11
CA THR A 42 8.08 -6.56 29.08
C THR A 42 7.62 -7.90 28.49
N LEU A 43 7.07 -8.80 29.30
CA LEU A 43 6.54 -10.07 28.81
C LEU A 43 5.32 -9.86 27.91
N TRP A 44 4.44 -8.92 28.31
CA TRP A 44 3.31 -8.50 27.49
C TRP A 44 3.76 -7.91 26.15
N GLU A 45 4.77 -7.03 26.16
CA GLU A 45 5.35 -6.44 24.95
C GLU A 45 5.85 -7.52 23.98
N GLU A 46 6.65 -8.48 24.47
CA GLU A 46 7.15 -9.58 23.66
C GLU A 46 6.03 -10.45 23.09
N ALA A 47 4.99 -10.72 23.87
CA ALA A 47 3.83 -11.48 23.43
C ALA A 47 3.01 -10.71 22.38
N ALA A 48 2.80 -9.41 22.59
CA ALA A 48 2.07 -8.53 21.68
C ALA A 48 2.81 -8.39 20.34
N LEU A 49 4.14 -8.19 20.36
CA LEU A 49 4.97 -8.13 19.16
C LEU A 49 4.96 -9.46 18.40
N LYS A 50 4.94 -10.61 19.08
CA LYS A 50 4.81 -11.92 18.41
C LYS A 50 3.44 -12.10 17.74
N LEU A 51 2.37 -11.60 18.36
CA LEU A 51 1.00 -11.73 17.86
C LEU A 51 0.70 -10.77 16.71
N LEU A 52 1.08 -9.50 16.84
CA LEU A 52 0.82 -8.44 15.86
C LEU A 52 1.88 -8.41 14.74
N GLY A 53 3.01 -9.08 14.96
CA GLY A 53 4.19 -9.04 14.10
C GLY A 53 5.19 -8.01 14.60
N ASN A 54 6.47 -8.38 14.58
CA ASN A 54 7.56 -7.42 14.74
C ASN A 54 7.96 -6.94 13.35
N PRO A 55 7.66 -5.68 12.97
CA PRO A 55 8.01 -5.18 11.66
C PRO A 55 9.53 -5.03 11.48
N GLU A 56 10.31 -4.99 12.57
CA GLU A 56 11.72 -4.67 12.55
C GLU A 56 12.59 -5.93 12.39
N ARG A 57 13.32 -5.97 11.28
CA ARG A 57 14.41 -6.93 11.07
C ARG A 57 15.73 -6.27 11.44
N ARG A 58 16.45 -6.90 12.37
CA ARG A 58 17.81 -6.50 12.74
C ARG A 58 18.80 -7.00 11.69
N PHE A 59 19.62 -6.10 11.20
CA PHE A 59 20.74 -6.37 10.30
C PHE A 59 22.05 -5.93 10.95
N VAL A 60 23.11 -6.68 10.70
CA VAL A 60 24.47 -6.32 11.09
C VAL A 60 25.28 -6.20 9.81
N SER A 61 25.87 -5.03 9.57
CA SER A 61 26.73 -4.83 8.41
C SER A 61 28.03 -5.62 8.56
N MET A 62 28.77 -5.78 7.46
CA MET A 62 30.11 -6.40 7.51
C MET A 62 31.10 -5.66 8.43
N LEU A 63 30.85 -4.37 8.71
CA LEU A 63 31.64 -3.54 9.63
C LEU A 63 31.15 -3.60 11.09
N GLY A 64 30.14 -4.42 11.40
CA GLY A 64 29.59 -4.58 12.74
C GLY A 64 28.51 -3.56 13.14
N ASN A 65 28.12 -2.65 12.25
CA ASN A 65 27.06 -1.68 12.53
C ASN A 65 25.69 -2.36 12.55
N VAL A 66 24.90 -2.10 13.59
CA VAL A 66 23.55 -2.65 13.75
C VAL A 66 22.52 -1.69 13.19
N PHE A 67 21.70 -2.16 12.26
CA PHE A 67 20.58 -1.41 11.69
C PHE A 67 19.29 -2.19 11.86
N TYR A 68 18.17 -1.49 11.95
CA TYR A 68 16.84 -2.07 12.00
C TYR A 68 16.07 -1.60 10.76
N LEU A 69 15.50 -2.55 10.02
CA LEU A 69 14.70 -2.27 8.84
C LEU A 69 13.27 -2.71 9.10
N ASN A 70 12.32 -1.80 8.91
CA ASN A 70 10.91 -2.15 8.88
C ASN A 70 10.58 -2.91 7.58
N SER A 71 9.77 -3.95 7.69
CA SER A 71 9.21 -4.64 6.53
C SER A 71 8.21 -3.72 5.81
N ILE A 72 8.58 -3.24 4.62
CA ILE A 72 7.70 -2.42 3.77
C ILE A 72 6.38 -3.16 3.50
N ALA A 73 6.45 -4.46 3.21
CA ALA A 73 5.27 -5.28 2.96
C ALA A 73 4.33 -5.33 4.18
N HIS A 74 4.89 -5.39 5.40
CA HIS A 74 4.09 -5.37 6.63
C HIS A 74 3.44 -4.01 6.84
N SER A 75 4.17 -2.90 6.63
CA SER A 75 3.61 -1.55 6.71
C SER A 75 2.47 -1.35 5.70
N LEU A 76 2.66 -1.79 4.45
CA LEU A 76 1.61 -1.73 3.44
C LEU A 76 0.39 -2.57 3.86
N ALA A 77 0.59 -3.79 4.37
CA ALA A 77 -0.52 -4.62 4.84
C ALA A 77 -1.33 -3.94 5.96
N LEU A 78 -0.66 -3.24 6.88
CA LEU A 78 -1.35 -2.45 7.92
C LEU A 78 -2.15 -1.29 7.31
N ASP A 79 -1.61 -0.60 6.31
CA ASP A 79 -2.33 0.48 5.65
C ASP A 79 -3.55 -0.04 4.85
N PHE A 80 -3.44 -1.19 4.20
CA PHE A 80 -4.57 -1.88 3.56
C PHE A 80 -5.63 -2.35 4.56
N SER A 81 -5.23 -2.73 5.78
CA SER A 81 -6.16 -3.18 6.81
C SER A 81 -7.04 -2.03 7.35
N LYS A 82 -6.58 -0.79 7.22
CA LYS A 82 -7.31 0.41 7.63
C LYS A 82 -8.25 0.85 6.51
N ALA A 83 -9.55 0.60 6.68
CA ALA A 83 -10.58 0.96 5.69
C ALA A 83 -10.51 2.43 5.23
N GLU A 84 -10.25 3.37 6.14
CA GLU A 84 -10.13 4.80 5.81
C GLU A 84 -8.92 5.13 4.92
N LEU A 85 -7.80 4.42 5.10
CA LEU A 85 -6.61 4.61 4.26
C LEU A 85 -6.78 3.89 2.93
N ALA A 86 -7.29 2.65 2.97
CA ALA A 86 -7.50 1.83 1.78
C ALA A 86 -8.39 2.53 0.74
N THR A 87 -9.40 3.29 1.16
CA THR A 87 -10.26 4.06 0.23
C THR A 87 -9.57 5.28 -0.40
N LYS A 88 -8.46 5.75 0.17
CA LYS A 88 -7.64 6.87 -0.32
C LYS A 88 -6.42 6.41 -1.12
N MET A 89 -6.20 5.10 -1.25
CA MET A 89 -5.09 4.56 -2.04
C MET A 89 -5.42 4.59 -3.53
N HIS A 90 -4.50 5.10 -4.34
CA HIS A 90 -4.61 5.14 -5.79
C HIS A 90 -3.60 4.18 -6.43
N PHE A 91 -4.10 3.25 -7.25
CA PHE A 91 -3.30 2.19 -7.90
C PHE A 91 -3.19 2.37 -9.42
N TYR A 92 -3.75 3.44 -9.96
CA TYR A 92 -3.77 3.70 -11.39
C TYR A 92 -3.17 5.08 -11.65
N PRO A 93 -2.37 5.24 -12.71
CA PRO A 93 -1.90 6.55 -13.13
C PRO A 93 -3.06 7.41 -13.63
N GLU A 94 -2.96 8.70 -13.38
CA GLU A 94 -3.85 9.73 -13.90
C GLU A 94 -3.15 10.44 -15.06
N ILE A 95 -3.80 10.52 -16.22
CA ILE A 95 -3.25 11.14 -17.43
C ILE A 95 -4.15 12.26 -17.95
N GLY A 96 -3.54 13.20 -18.68
CA GLY A 96 -4.24 14.34 -19.30
C GLY A 96 -4.54 15.51 -18.34
N GLY A 97 -3.99 15.49 -17.13
CA GLY A 97 -4.07 16.59 -16.16
C GLY A 97 -3.18 17.77 -16.54
N SER A 98 -3.56 18.97 -16.10
CA SER A 98 -2.83 20.22 -16.40
C SER A 98 -1.74 20.56 -15.39
N ALA A 99 -1.75 19.95 -14.20
CA ALA A 99 -0.80 20.20 -13.12
C ALA A 99 -0.44 18.91 -12.38
N LEU A 100 0.81 18.83 -11.92
CA LEU A 100 1.32 17.75 -11.10
C LEU A 100 1.15 18.09 -9.62
N GLN A 101 0.17 17.47 -8.95
CA GLN A 101 -0.07 17.60 -7.51
C GLN A 101 0.37 16.35 -6.74
N GLU A 102 0.14 15.18 -7.35
CA GLU A 102 0.45 13.88 -6.77
C GLU A 102 1.32 13.06 -7.71
N PHE A 103 2.03 12.07 -7.16
CA PHE A 103 2.84 11.13 -7.95
C PHE A 103 2.03 10.45 -9.06
N ARG A 104 0.75 10.12 -8.81
CA ARG A 104 -0.10 9.43 -9.79
C ARG A 104 -0.33 10.19 -11.09
N GLN A 105 -0.14 11.51 -11.07
CA GLN A 105 -0.28 12.41 -12.24
C GLN A 105 1.04 12.58 -13.02
N GLY A 106 2.13 11.98 -12.54
CA GLY A 106 3.45 12.12 -13.15
C GLY A 106 3.60 11.31 -14.43
N SER A 107 4.32 11.87 -15.42
CA SER A 107 4.67 11.18 -16.66
C SER A 107 5.45 9.88 -16.42
N LEU A 108 6.27 9.86 -15.36
CA LEU A 108 7.02 8.67 -14.96
C LEU A 108 6.09 7.47 -14.75
N TYR A 109 4.93 7.68 -14.12
CA TYR A 109 3.98 6.61 -13.83
C TYR A 109 2.98 6.38 -14.97
N GLY A 110 2.47 7.46 -15.58
CA GLY A 110 1.46 7.38 -16.64
C GLY A 110 1.98 6.97 -18.02
N THR A 111 3.24 7.30 -18.33
CA THR A 111 3.78 7.19 -19.69
C THR A 111 5.08 6.38 -19.72
N GLU A 112 6.07 6.71 -18.88
CA GLU A 112 7.43 6.20 -19.01
C GLU A 112 7.64 4.82 -18.37
N ALA A 113 6.91 4.50 -17.30
CA ALA A 113 7.01 3.21 -16.64
C ALA A 113 6.70 2.05 -17.61
N PRO A 114 7.44 0.93 -17.56
CA PRO A 114 7.11 -0.28 -18.30
C PRO A 114 5.71 -0.78 -17.95
N ASP A 115 4.95 -1.26 -18.95
CA ASP A 115 3.59 -1.78 -18.76
C ASP A 115 3.54 -2.92 -17.72
N GLU A 116 4.57 -3.76 -17.69
CA GLU A 116 4.72 -4.90 -16.77
C GLU A 116 4.86 -4.50 -15.30
N CYS A 117 5.26 -3.26 -15.02
CA CYS A 117 5.41 -2.73 -13.66
C CYS A 117 4.12 -2.08 -13.14
N LEU A 118 3.09 -1.95 -13.99
CA LEU A 118 1.82 -1.30 -13.64
C LEU A 118 0.78 -2.31 -13.17
N THR A 119 -0.31 -1.80 -12.59
CA THR A 119 -1.41 -2.63 -12.08
C THR A 119 -2.00 -3.47 -13.21
N PRO A 120 -1.94 -4.82 -13.15
CA PRO A 120 -2.26 -5.69 -14.28
C PRO A 120 -3.77 -5.89 -14.48
N MET A 121 -4.58 -5.51 -13.50
CA MET A 121 -6.01 -5.81 -13.48
C MET A 121 -6.84 -4.57 -13.16
N LEU A 122 -7.98 -4.43 -13.84
CA LEU A 122 -9.06 -3.53 -13.51
C LEU A 122 -10.25 -4.34 -13.02
N ARG A 123 -10.79 -3.97 -11.84
CA ARG A 123 -12.09 -4.47 -11.39
C ARG A 123 -13.16 -3.42 -11.64
N HIS A 124 -14.10 -3.72 -12.53
CA HIS A 124 -15.20 -2.83 -12.92
C HIS A 124 -16.50 -3.63 -13.06
N ASP A 125 -17.62 -3.11 -12.51
CA ASP A 125 -18.94 -3.77 -12.51
C ASP A 125 -18.91 -5.25 -12.06
N SER A 126 -18.18 -5.54 -10.96
CA SER A 126 -17.98 -6.90 -10.44
C SER A 126 -17.28 -7.88 -11.39
N ARG A 127 -16.70 -7.40 -12.50
CA ARG A 127 -15.85 -8.17 -13.40
C ARG A 127 -14.40 -7.74 -13.28
N GLN A 128 -13.51 -8.66 -13.60
CA GLN A 128 -12.08 -8.43 -13.65
C GLN A 128 -11.64 -8.44 -15.10
N TRP A 129 -10.78 -7.50 -15.44
CA TRP A 129 -10.21 -7.31 -16.77
C TRP A 129 -8.70 -7.27 -16.62
N PHE A 130 -7.97 -8.00 -17.46
CA PHE A 130 -6.52 -8.06 -17.40
C PHE A 130 -5.88 -7.38 -18.61
N VAL A 131 -4.68 -6.84 -18.40
CA VAL A 131 -3.83 -6.38 -19.51
C VAL A 131 -3.41 -7.56 -20.39
N GLY A 132 -3.20 -7.32 -21.68
CA GLY A 132 -2.79 -8.33 -22.66
C GLY A 132 -3.91 -9.21 -23.21
N GLU A 133 -5.14 -9.08 -22.71
CA GLU A 133 -6.30 -9.84 -23.20
C GLU A 133 -7.10 -9.06 -24.25
N VAL A 134 -7.66 -9.75 -25.25
CA VAL A 134 -8.53 -9.10 -26.23
C VAL A 134 -9.89 -8.81 -25.62
N LEU A 135 -10.27 -7.54 -25.62
CA LEU A 135 -11.54 -7.04 -25.13
C LEU A 135 -12.45 -6.59 -26.28
N LEU A 136 -13.76 -6.74 -26.08
CA LEU A 136 -14.78 -6.15 -26.94
C LEU A 136 -15.34 -4.89 -26.25
N CYS A 137 -15.08 -3.74 -26.86
CA CYS A 137 -15.58 -2.45 -26.42
C CYS A 137 -17.10 -2.31 -26.67
N ARG A 138 -17.76 -1.40 -25.95
CA ARG A 138 -19.22 -1.19 -26.08
C ARG A 138 -19.65 -0.74 -27.48
N ASP A 139 -18.75 -0.10 -28.21
CA ASP A 139 -18.93 0.33 -29.60
C ASP A 139 -18.67 -0.78 -30.64
N GLY A 140 -18.39 -2.01 -30.19
CA GLY A 140 -18.15 -3.17 -31.03
C GLY A 140 -16.71 -3.32 -31.53
N ARG A 141 -15.78 -2.42 -31.15
CA ARG A 141 -14.36 -2.53 -31.50
C ARG A 141 -13.64 -3.54 -30.61
N PHE A 142 -12.62 -4.19 -31.16
CA PHE A 142 -11.72 -5.03 -30.37
C PHE A 142 -10.49 -4.24 -29.93
N PHE A 143 -10.00 -4.51 -28.73
CA PHE A 143 -8.90 -3.76 -28.12
C PHE A 143 -8.08 -4.64 -27.17
N VAL A 144 -6.76 -4.44 -27.10
CA VAL A 144 -5.89 -5.11 -26.12
C VAL A 144 -5.32 -4.04 -25.18
N PRO A 145 -5.75 -3.98 -23.91
CA PRO A 145 -5.20 -3.04 -22.93
C PRO A 145 -3.77 -3.45 -22.55
N LEU A 146 -2.85 -2.51 -22.52
CA LEU A 146 -1.49 -2.69 -21.99
C LEU A 146 -1.34 -2.08 -20.60
N ARG A 147 -2.08 -1.01 -20.33
CA ARG A 147 -2.16 -0.39 -19.01
C ARG A 147 -3.53 0.24 -18.77
N TRP A 148 -3.94 0.27 -17.52
CA TRP A 148 -5.14 0.94 -17.04
C TRP A 148 -4.80 2.33 -16.54
N VAL A 149 -5.63 3.32 -16.87
CA VAL A 149 -5.39 4.74 -16.57
C VAL A 149 -6.67 5.43 -16.12
N GLN A 150 -6.54 6.52 -15.38
CA GLN A 150 -7.62 7.46 -15.08
C GLN A 150 -7.45 8.71 -15.95
N PHE A 151 -8.52 9.13 -16.62
CA PHE A 151 -8.48 10.37 -17.41
C PHE A 151 -8.90 11.56 -16.55
N ALA A 152 -7.96 12.47 -16.25
CA ALA A 152 -8.25 13.66 -15.47
C ALA A 152 -9.35 14.54 -16.11
N GLN A 153 -9.37 14.57 -17.45
CA GLN A 153 -10.32 15.34 -18.25
C GLN A 153 -11.76 14.80 -18.16
N HIS A 154 -11.92 13.54 -17.79
CA HIS A 154 -13.21 12.86 -17.64
C HIS A 154 -13.48 12.53 -16.17
N ALA A 155 -13.21 13.49 -15.26
CA ALA A 155 -13.47 13.33 -13.82
C ALA A 155 -12.86 12.06 -13.19
N GLY A 156 -11.73 11.56 -13.72
CA GLY A 156 -11.07 10.35 -13.23
C GLY A 156 -11.72 9.04 -13.70
N GLU A 157 -12.53 9.07 -14.76
CA GLU A 157 -13.04 7.86 -15.40
C GLU A 157 -11.91 6.91 -15.77
N MET A 158 -12.16 5.62 -15.52
CA MET A 158 -11.23 4.55 -15.87
C MET A 158 -11.25 4.31 -17.37
N GLY A 159 -10.07 4.17 -17.95
CA GLY A 159 -9.89 3.63 -19.29
C GLY A 159 -8.55 2.92 -19.43
N ALA A 160 -8.12 2.73 -20.67
CA ALA A 160 -6.95 1.94 -20.97
C ALA A 160 -6.12 2.54 -22.11
N VAL A 161 -4.84 2.21 -22.12
CA VAL A 161 -3.92 2.48 -23.22
C VAL A 161 -3.43 1.14 -23.75
N GLY A 162 -3.46 0.97 -25.06
CA GLY A 162 -3.17 -0.33 -25.66
C GLY A 162 -3.30 -0.34 -27.17
N TRP A 163 -3.52 -1.53 -27.73
CA TRP A 163 -3.56 -1.73 -29.18
C TRP A 163 -4.97 -1.90 -29.72
N ALA A 164 -5.24 -1.28 -30.86
CA ALA A 164 -6.45 -1.54 -31.62
C ALA A 164 -6.40 -2.94 -32.23
N VAL A 165 -7.54 -3.61 -32.34
CA VAL A 165 -7.64 -4.90 -33.01
C VAL A 165 -8.66 -4.82 -34.13
N LEU A 166 -8.22 -5.16 -35.34
CA LEU A 166 -9.08 -5.25 -36.52
C LEU A 166 -9.64 -6.66 -36.67
N ARG A 167 -10.89 -6.74 -37.14
CA ARG A 167 -11.51 -7.99 -37.55
C ARG A 167 -11.60 -8.02 -39.08
N GLU A 168 -10.81 -8.90 -39.70
CA GLU A 168 -10.76 -9.09 -41.15
C GLU A 168 -10.97 -10.59 -41.42
N ASP A 169 -11.93 -10.94 -42.29
CA ASP A 169 -12.22 -12.32 -42.71
C ASP A 169 -12.35 -13.37 -41.59
N GLY A 170 -12.97 -12.96 -40.47
CA GLY A 170 -13.15 -13.83 -39.30
C GLY A 170 -11.91 -14.02 -38.43
N ARG A 171 -10.79 -13.36 -38.75
CA ARG A 171 -9.57 -13.33 -37.94
C ARG A 171 -9.44 -11.99 -37.22
N LEU A 172 -8.73 -11.99 -36.09
CA LEU A 172 -8.38 -10.80 -35.33
C LEU A 172 -6.90 -10.47 -35.59
N ARG A 173 -6.62 -9.22 -35.95
CA ARG A 173 -5.28 -8.69 -36.19
C ARG A 173 -5.02 -7.51 -35.25
N VAL A 174 -3.99 -7.64 -34.42
CA VAL A 174 -3.57 -6.56 -33.51
C VAL A 174 -2.75 -5.53 -34.31
N LEU A 175 -3.09 -4.25 -34.13
CA LEU A 175 -2.33 -3.12 -34.67
C LEU A 175 -1.37 -2.61 -33.58
N ASP A 176 -0.17 -3.16 -33.56
CA ASP A 176 0.86 -2.87 -32.55
C ASP A 176 1.69 -1.62 -32.84
N GLN A 177 1.47 -0.97 -33.99
CA GLN A 177 2.24 0.18 -34.46
C GLN A 177 1.96 1.49 -33.70
N GLN A 178 0.74 1.67 -33.17
CA GLN A 178 0.37 2.87 -32.43
C GLN A 178 -0.54 2.52 -31.26
N ARG A 179 -0.20 3.04 -30.08
CA ARG A 179 -1.04 2.93 -28.89
C ARG A 179 -2.22 3.90 -29.00
N ILE A 180 -3.40 3.43 -28.66
CA ILE A 180 -4.63 4.22 -28.59
C ILE A 180 -5.20 4.21 -27.17
N HIS A 181 -6.01 5.22 -26.89
CA HIS A 181 -6.76 5.39 -25.64
C HIS A 181 -8.21 4.94 -25.86
N VAL A 182 -8.75 4.14 -24.94
CA VAL A 182 -10.14 3.66 -24.92
C VAL A 182 -10.74 3.79 -23.54
#